data_AF-A0AAU0LNZ8-F1
#
_entry.id   AF-A0AAU0LNZ8-F1
#
_cell.length_a   1.000
_cell.length_b   1.000
_cell.length_c   1.000
_cell.angle_alpha   90.00
_cell.angle_beta   90.00
_cell.angle_gamma   90.00
#
_symmetry.space_group_name_H-M   'P 1'
#
loop_
_entity.id
_entity.type
_entity.pdbx_description
1 polymer ?
#
loop_
_entity_poly.entity_id
_entity_poly.type
_entity_poly.pdbx_seq_one_letter_code
_entity_poly.pdbx_strand_id
1 'polypeptide(L)'
;MSSTRPQARPGAEGFTAIELMVVVAILAVLTTLATPSFNLIIERWRVRQTVEALQSTLQYARSEAVRRGGGVFIQKLPQGTNGCTLAAQHADWGCGWVVFADRNGNRHWDPKEELQRFDTPARTLVTRSRSASIISVDRWGQLGGLTAMGFAIAPSPAGITSAATQGICVSSGGRIRVVGQEGIPCA
;
A
#
# COMPACT_ATOMS: atom_id res chain seq x y z
N MET A 1 -32.44 13.96 -73.14
CA MET A 1 -32.89 12.76 -72.41
C MET A 1 -31.71 12.25 -71.59
N SER A 2 -31.63 12.64 -70.31
CA SER A 2 -30.60 12.20 -69.36
C SER A 2 -31.21 11.21 -68.39
N SER A 3 -30.83 9.93 -68.49
CA SER A 3 -31.30 8.84 -67.63
C SER A 3 -30.37 8.68 -66.43
N THR A 4 -30.83 9.09 -65.26
CA THR A 4 -30.17 8.86 -63.96
C THR A 4 -30.54 7.46 -63.48
N ARG A 5 -29.57 6.53 -63.46
CA ARG A 5 -29.74 5.21 -62.83
C ARG A 5 -29.61 5.34 -61.31
N PRO A 6 -30.52 4.75 -60.51
CA PRO A 6 -30.38 4.71 -59.05
C PRO A 6 -29.24 3.75 -58.67
N GLN A 7 -28.24 4.24 -57.93
CA GLN A 7 -27.24 3.39 -57.29
C GLN A 7 -27.87 2.68 -56.08
N ALA A 8 -27.91 1.35 -56.13
CA ALA A 8 -28.28 0.54 -54.98
C ALA A 8 -27.23 0.72 -53.87
N ARG A 9 -27.69 1.06 -52.66
CA ARG A 9 -26.83 1.12 -51.48
C ARG A 9 -26.43 -0.31 -51.11
N PRO A 10 -25.14 -0.62 -50.89
CA PRO A 10 -24.75 -1.92 -50.40
C PRO A 10 -25.41 -2.15 -49.04
N GLY A 11 -26.10 -3.29 -48.89
CA GLY A 11 -26.69 -3.70 -47.63
C GLY A 11 -25.58 -3.88 -46.59
N ALA A 12 -25.83 -3.46 -45.35
CA ALA A 12 -24.92 -3.74 -44.26
C ALA A 12 -24.81 -5.26 -44.08
N GLU A 13 -23.66 -5.84 -44.42
CA GLU A 13 -23.39 -7.25 -44.19
C GLU A 13 -23.32 -7.50 -42.68
N GLY A 14 -24.15 -8.43 -42.19
CA GLY A 14 -24.20 -8.82 -40.78
C GLY A 14 -23.21 -9.96 -40.47
N PHE A 15 -22.74 -10.02 -39.23
CA PHE A 15 -21.90 -11.11 -38.74
C PHE A 15 -22.65 -12.45 -38.73
N THR A 16 -21.96 -13.53 -39.08
CA THR A 16 -22.53 -14.88 -39.01
C THR A 16 -22.47 -15.44 -37.59
N ALA A 17 -23.37 -16.36 -37.25
CA ALA A 17 -23.37 -17.01 -35.93
C ALA A 17 -22.04 -17.74 -35.64
N ILE A 18 -21.45 -18.36 -36.65
CA ILE A 18 -20.16 -19.07 -36.52
C ILE A 18 -19.02 -18.08 -36.25
N GLU A 19 -19.03 -16.90 -36.88
CA GLU A 19 -18.01 -15.87 -36.65
C GLU A 19 -18.07 -15.32 -35.23
N LEU A 20 -19.27 -15.11 -34.69
CA LEU A 20 -19.45 -14.70 -33.31
C LEU A 20 -18.97 -15.78 -32.33
N MET A 21 -19.23 -17.07 -32.61
CA MET A 21 -18.71 -18.17 -31.81
C MET A 21 -17.18 -18.24 -31.83
N VAL A 22 -16.55 -18.02 -32.98
CA VAL A 22 -15.08 -17.98 -33.11
C VAL A 22 -14.51 -16.80 -32.32
N VAL A 23 -15.10 -15.61 -32.41
CA VAL A 23 -14.67 -14.43 -31.65
C VAL A 23 -14.78 -14.67 -30.14
N VAL A 24 -15.90 -15.24 -29.67
CA VAL A 24 -16.10 -15.58 -28.25
C VAL A 24 -15.07 -16.62 -27.79
N ALA A 25 -14.80 -17.65 -28.60
CA ALA A 25 -13.80 -18.67 -28.30
C ALA A 25 -12.39 -18.06 -28.18
N ILE A 26 -12.01 -17.17 -29.11
CA ILE A 26 -10.72 -16.46 -29.05
C ILE A 26 -10.65 -15.57 -27.80
N LEU A 27 -11.70 -14.82 -27.48
CA LEU A 27 -11.76 -13.98 -26.27
C LEU A 27 -11.62 -14.81 -24.98
N ALA A 28 -12.25 -15.99 -24.91
CA ALA A 28 -12.11 -16.89 -23.77
C ALA A 28 -10.66 -17.36 -23.57
N VAL A 29 -9.98 -17.74 -24.65
CA VAL A 29 -8.55 -18.12 -24.59
C VAL A 29 -7.69 -16.92 -24.16
N LEU A 30 -7.90 -15.73 -24.73
CA LEU A 30 -7.10 -14.55 -24.41
C LEU A 30 -7.28 -14.08 -22.95
N THR A 31 -8.51 -14.12 -22.42
CA THR A 31 -8.82 -13.72 -21.04
C THR A 31 -8.15 -14.63 -20.01
N THR A 32 -8.12 -15.95 -20.25
CA THR A 32 -7.44 -16.88 -19.34
C THR A 32 -5.93 -16.63 -19.27
N LEU A 33 -5.29 -16.29 -20.39
CA LEU A 33 -3.86 -15.97 -20.44
C LEU A 33 -3.52 -14.61 -19.83
N ALA A 34 -4.44 -13.63 -19.89
CA ALA A 34 -4.21 -12.28 -19.39
C ALA A 34 -4.34 -12.14 -17.86
N THR A 35 -5.18 -12.97 -17.24
CA THR A 35 -5.52 -12.91 -15.79
C THR A 35 -4.31 -12.93 -14.84
N PRO A 36 -3.29 -13.82 -14.96
CA PRO A 36 -2.18 -13.86 -14.00
C PRO A 36 -1.35 -12.57 -13.98
N SER A 37 -1.23 -11.87 -15.11
CA SER A 37 -0.45 -10.64 -15.23
C SER A 37 -1.05 -9.47 -14.43
N PHE A 38 -2.38 -9.40 -14.35
CA PHE A 38 -3.06 -8.34 -13.59
C PHE A 38 -2.87 -8.46 -12.08
N ASN A 39 -2.79 -9.68 -11.54
CA ASN A 39 -2.57 -9.89 -10.10
C ASN A 39 -1.22 -9.32 -9.65
N LEU A 40 -0.15 -9.55 -10.41
CA LEU A 40 1.19 -9.02 -10.11
C LEU A 40 1.22 -7.49 -10.15
N ILE A 41 0.49 -6.89 -11.10
CA ILE A 41 0.37 -5.44 -11.19
C ILE A 41 -0.34 -4.91 -9.93
N ILE A 42 -1.50 -5.46 -9.57
CA ILE A 42 -2.27 -5.04 -8.39
C ILE A 42 -1.47 -5.20 -7.09
N GLU A 43 -0.74 -6.30 -6.94
CA GLU A 43 0.14 -6.52 -5.78
C GLU A 43 1.22 -5.44 -5.67
N ARG A 44 1.90 -5.12 -6.78
CA ARG A 44 2.89 -4.03 -6.82
C ARG A 44 2.27 -2.68 -6.48
N TRP A 45 1.07 -2.38 -6.99
CA TRP A 45 0.35 -1.15 -6.65
C TRP A 45 0.02 -1.07 -5.16
N ARG A 46 -0.45 -2.15 -4.54
CA ARG A 46 -0.76 -2.17 -3.09
C ARG A 46 0.49 -1.97 -2.23
N VAL A 47 1.59 -2.66 -2.57
CA VAL A 47 2.86 -2.48 -1.87
C VAL A 47 3.34 -1.03 -2.00
N ARG A 48 3.38 -0.51 -3.23
CA ARG A 48 3.80 0.87 -3.50
C ARG A 48 2.96 1.90 -2.76
N GLN A 49 1.63 1.79 -2.80
CA GLN A 49 0.72 2.68 -2.07
C GLN A 49 1.02 2.66 -0.57
N THR A 50 1.24 1.47 0.00
CA THR A 50 1.53 1.32 1.43
C THR A 50 2.90 1.90 1.80
N VAL A 51 3.89 1.77 0.92
CA VAL A 51 5.23 2.36 1.09
C VAL A 51 5.17 3.88 1.03
N GLU A 52 4.52 4.44 0.02
CA GLU A 52 4.34 5.88 -0.14
C GLU A 52 3.57 6.47 1.05
N ALA A 53 2.50 5.80 1.49
CA ALA A 53 1.71 6.20 2.66
C ALA A 53 2.51 6.13 3.96
N LEU A 54 3.32 5.09 4.17
CA LEU A 54 4.14 4.99 5.38
C LEU A 54 5.25 6.04 5.37
N GLN A 55 5.90 6.25 4.22
CA GLN A 55 6.90 7.31 4.06
C GLN A 55 6.28 8.69 4.34
N SER A 56 5.10 8.99 3.79
CA SER A 56 4.41 10.26 4.05
C SER A 56 3.98 10.39 5.51
N THR A 57 3.53 9.30 6.13
CA THR A 57 3.18 9.28 7.57
C THR A 57 4.39 9.62 8.43
N LEU A 58 5.54 9.01 8.17
CA LEU A 58 6.76 9.28 8.94
C LEU A 58 7.20 10.75 8.82
N GLN A 59 7.12 11.32 7.62
CA GLN A 59 7.42 12.75 7.41
C GLN A 59 6.38 13.67 8.03
N TYR A 60 5.10 13.30 7.95
CA TYR A 60 4.01 14.04 8.59
C TYR A 60 4.16 14.07 10.10
N ALA A 61 4.34 12.91 10.73
CA ALA A 61 4.54 12.80 12.17
C ALA A 61 5.78 13.57 12.63
N ARG A 62 6.86 13.55 11.83
CA ARG A 62 8.06 14.38 12.04
C ARG A 62 7.73 15.88 12.05
N SER A 63 7.05 16.37 11.01
CA SER A 63 6.67 17.77 10.91
C SER A 63 5.77 18.21 12.05
N GLU A 64 4.86 17.33 12.47
CA GLU A 64 3.90 17.62 13.52
C GLU A 64 4.55 17.63 14.90
N ALA A 65 5.51 16.73 15.16
CA ALA A 65 6.26 16.72 16.40
C ALA A 65 7.10 18.00 16.56
N VAL A 66 7.76 18.44 15.48
CA VAL A 66 8.51 19.71 15.50
C VAL A 66 7.55 20.89 15.72
N ARG A 67 6.41 20.92 15.02
CA ARG A 67 5.40 21.98 15.15
C ARG A 67 4.83 22.10 16.56
N ARG A 68 4.64 20.97 17.25
CA ARG A 68 4.06 20.92 18.62
C ARG A 68 5.09 20.98 19.73
N GLY A 69 6.39 20.85 19.43
CA GLY A 69 7.43 20.71 20.44
C GLY A 69 7.51 19.31 21.07
N GLY A 70 7.08 18.27 20.36
CA GLY A 70 7.10 16.87 20.76
C GLY A 70 5.70 16.29 21.00
N GLY A 71 5.65 15.13 21.68
CA GLY A 71 4.40 14.48 22.07
C GLY A 71 3.61 13.85 20.92
N VAL A 72 4.26 13.53 19.80
CA VAL A 72 3.62 12.86 18.67
C VAL A 72 4.07 11.42 18.60
N PHE A 73 3.14 10.52 18.32
CA PHE A 73 3.38 9.09 18.26
C PHE A 73 2.68 8.49 17.05
N ILE A 74 3.23 7.38 16.57
CA ILE A 74 2.62 6.53 15.54
C ILE A 74 2.35 5.17 16.17
N GLN A 75 1.11 4.70 16.15
CA GLN A 75 0.72 3.40 16.70
C GLN A 75 0.06 2.54 15.62
N LYS A 76 0.37 1.24 15.63
CA LYS A 76 -0.28 0.29 14.73
C LYS A 76 -1.76 0.12 15.09
N LEU A 77 -2.60 -0.08 14.08
CA LEU A 77 -3.98 -0.46 14.31
C LEU A 77 -4.05 -1.90 14.83
N PRO A 78 -4.99 -2.20 15.74
CA PRO A 78 -5.15 -3.54 16.28
C PRO A 78 -5.68 -4.51 15.22
N GLN A 79 -5.44 -5.80 15.45
CA GLN A 79 -6.09 -6.85 14.66
C GLN A 79 -7.62 -6.75 14.82
N GLY A 80 -8.36 -7.05 13.77
CA GLY A 80 -9.82 -6.93 13.71
C GLY A 80 -10.32 -5.59 13.16
N THR A 81 -9.44 -4.58 13.03
CA THR A 81 -9.78 -3.30 12.40
C THR A 81 -10.25 -3.55 10.96
N ASN A 82 -11.51 -3.21 10.66
CA ASN A 82 -12.14 -3.46 9.36
C ASN A 82 -12.01 -4.91 8.86
N GLY A 83 -12.01 -5.89 9.77
CA GLY A 83 -11.85 -7.31 9.42
C GLY A 83 -10.41 -7.74 9.09
N CYS A 84 -9.42 -6.88 9.29
CA CYS A 84 -8.02 -7.21 9.02
C CYS A 84 -7.43 -8.19 10.06
N THR A 85 -6.70 -9.20 9.58
CA THR A 85 -6.07 -10.25 10.41
C THR A 85 -4.53 -10.17 10.42
N LEU A 86 -3.93 -9.22 9.70
CA LEU A 86 -2.49 -9.12 9.45
C LEU A 86 -1.72 -8.26 10.47
N ALA A 87 -2.19 -8.21 11.73
CA ALA A 87 -1.58 -7.40 12.80
C ALA A 87 -1.49 -8.14 14.15
N ALA A 88 -1.17 -9.45 14.09
CA ALA A 88 -1.19 -10.34 15.24
C ALA A 88 -0.09 -10.03 16.27
N GLN A 89 1.13 -9.73 15.81
CA GLN A 89 2.28 -9.43 16.68
C GLN A 89 2.51 -7.93 16.84
N HIS A 90 3.34 -7.54 17.81
CA HIS A 90 3.78 -6.14 17.98
C HIS A 90 4.55 -5.60 16.76
N ALA A 91 5.24 -6.47 16.02
CA ALA A 91 5.94 -6.13 14.79
C ALA A 91 5.01 -6.01 13.56
N ASP A 92 3.76 -6.50 13.65
CA ASP A 92 2.86 -6.60 12.51
C ASP A 92 1.93 -5.38 12.42
N TRP A 93 2.20 -4.54 11.42
CA TRP A 93 1.51 -3.29 11.14
C TRP A 93 0.59 -3.40 9.91
N GLY A 94 0.26 -4.64 9.50
CA GLY A 94 -0.48 -4.93 8.27
C GLY A 94 -1.93 -4.44 8.25
N CYS A 95 -2.51 -4.06 9.39
CA CYS A 95 -3.84 -3.45 9.46
C CYS A 95 -3.84 -1.92 9.34
N GLY A 96 -2.66 -1.31 9.29
CA GLY A 96 -2.50 0.14 9.20
C GLY A 96 -2.00 0.75 10.50
N TRP A 97 -2.04 2.07 10.58
CA TRP A 97 -1.50 2.84 11.70
C TRP A 97 -2.19 4.19 11.84
N VAL A 98 -1.97 4.80 12.99
CA VAL A 98 -2.49 6.11 13.36
C VAL A 98 -1.36 6.97 13.92
N VAL A 99 -1.36 8.24 13.53
CA VAL A 99 -0.55 9.31 14.12
C VAL A 99 -1.43 10.07 15.09
N PHE A 100 -0.97 10.25 16.31
CA PHE A 100 -1.70 10.97 17.36
C PHE A 100 -0.77 11.87 18.16
N ALA A 101 -1.34 12.92 18.75
CA ALA A 101 -0.65 13.81 19.66
C ALA A 101 -1.09 13.50 21.10
N ASP A 102 -0.19 12.94 21.89
CA ASP A 102 -0.41 12.51 23.27
C ASP A 102 -0.58 13.73 24.19
N ARG A 103 -1.82 14.12 24.46
CA ARG A 103 -2.13 15.30 25.30
C ARG A 103 -2.30 14.92 26.76
N ASN A 104 -2.66 13.67 27.03
CA ASN A 104 -2.91 13.15 28.37
C ASN A 104 -1.70 12.41 28.98
N GLY A 105 -0.63 12.19 28.21
CA GLY A 105 0.62 11.58 28.67
C GLY A 105 0.58 10.06 28.77
N ASN A 106 -0.44 9.40 28.20
CA ASN A 106 -0.64 7.95 28.32
C ASN A 106 0.09 7.15 27.22
N ARG A 107 0.65 7.82 26.20
CA ARG A 107 1.32 7.21 25.03
C ARG A 107 0.46 6.16 24.33
N HIS A 108 -0.85 6.37 24.30
CA HIS A 108 -1.82 5.49 23.72
C HIS A 108 -2.76 6.29 22.82
N TRP A 109 -3.07 5.75 21.65
CA TRP A 109 -4.01 6.40 20.75
C TRP A 109 -5.41 6.47 21.36
N ASP A 110 -5.89 7.70 21.53
CA ASP A 110 -7.27 8.01 21.84
C ASP A 110 -7.94 8.70 20.63
N PRO A 111 -9.23 8.42 20.32
CA PRO A 111 -9.90 9.00 19.16
C PRO A 111 -9.92 10.54 19.11
N LYS A 112 -9.79 11.22 20.26
CA LYS A 112 -9.74 12.68 20.36
C LYS A 112 -8.36 13.29 20.07
N GLU A 113 -7.33 12.45 20.01
CA GLU A 113 -5.93 12.81 19.83
C GLU A 113 -5.40 12.43 18.44
N GLU A 114 -6.23 11.76 17.64
CA GLU A 114 -5.92 11.36 16.27
C GLU A 114 -5.64 12.57 15.38
N LEU A 115 -4.56 12.47 14.61
CA LEU A 115 -4.12 13.48 13.65
C LEU A 115 -4.22 12.97 12.22
N GLN A 116 -3.78 11.72 12.01
CA GLN A 116 -3.82 11.07 10.71
C GLN A 116 -3.98 9.56 10.91
N ARG A 117 -4.81 8.92 10.10
CA ARG A 117 -4.97 7.47 10.08
C ARG A 117 -4.77 6.95 8.66
N PHE A 118 -4.16 5.79 8.57
CA PHE A 118 -4.04 5.05 7.32
C PHE A 118 -4.42 3.58 7.54
N ASP A 119 -5.39 3.10 6.78
CA ASP A 119 -5.80 1.70 6.74
C ASP A 119 -5.10 1.03 5.55
N THR A 120 -4.33 -0.02 5.83
CA THR A 120 -3.56 -0.71 4.79
C THR A 120 -4.47 -1.50 3.85
N PRO A 121 -4.22 -1.52 2.53
CA PRO A 121 -4.95 -2.36 1.59
C PRO A 121 -4.88 -3.84 1.96
N ALA A 122 -5.99 -4.55 1.74
CA ALA A 122 -6.05 -5.99 1.97
C ALA A 122 -4.93 -6.75 1.24
N ARG A 123 -4.47 -7.85 1.86
CA ARG A 123 -3.37 -8.68 1.38
C ARG A 123 -2.01 -7.96 1.30
N THR A 124 -1.74 -7.02 2.19
CA THR A 124 -0.43 -6.37 2.31
C THR A 124 0.12 -6.63 3.71
N LEU A 125 1.25 -7.32 3.78
CA LEU A 125 2.01 -7.52 4.99
C LEU A 125 2.87 -6.28 5.23
N VAL A 126 2.85 -5.77 6.44
CA VAL A 126 3.74 -4.69 6.88
C VAL A 126 4.37 -5.14 8.18
N THR A 127 5.68 -5.40 8.16
CA THR A 127 6.41 -5.93 9.32
C THR A 127 7.55 -4.99 9.67
N ARG A 128 7.61 -4.58 10.93
CA ARG A 128 8.67 -3.74 11.47
C ARG A 128 9.87 -4.60 11.89
N SER A 129 11.08 -4.19 11.55
CA SER A 129 12.32 -4.93 11.88
C SER A 129 12.57 -5.06 13.39
N ARG A 130 12.08 -4.11 14.19
CA ARG A 130 12.07 -4.17 15.65
C ARG A 130 10.64 -4.31 16.13
N SER A 131 10.39 -5.34 16.95
CA SER A 131 9.07 -5.61 17.51
C SER A 131 8.63 -4.48 18.44
N ALA A 132 7.71 -3.65 17.97
CA ALA A 132 7.12 -2.56 18.74
C ALA A 132 5.87 -2.01 18.03
N SER A 133 4.80 -1.82 18.80
CA SER A 133 3.50 -1.34 18.32
C SER A 133 3.37 0.18 18.26
N ILE A 134 4.38 0.91 18.76
CA ILE A 134 4.41 2.37 18.80
C ILE A 134 5.77 2.91 18.35
N ILE A 135 5.77 4.09 17.75
CA ILE A 135 6.95 4.89 17.40
C ILE A 135 6.76 6.26 18.04
N SER A 136 7.71 6.69 18.87
CA SER A 136 7.75 8.06 19.38
C SER A 136 8.40 9.00 18.37
N VAL A 137 7.92 10.24 18.31
CA VAL A 137 8.54 11.32 17.54
C VAL A 137 8.80 12.49 18.48
N ASP A 138 10.08 12.84 18.65
CA ASP A 138 10.47 13.91 19.56
C ASP A 138 10.38 15.31 18.94
N ARG A 139 10.65 16.33 19.74
CA ARG A 139 10.61 17.74 19.33
C ARG A 139 11.59 18.11 18.21
N TRP A 140 12.61 17.30 17.97
CA TRP A 140 13.59 17.48 16.90
C TRP A 140 13.22 16.67 15.65
N GLY A 141 12.09 15.97 15.68
CA GLY A 141 11.61 15.17 14.58
C GLY A 141 12.30 13.81 14.45
N GLN A 142 12.93 13.33 15.53
CA GLN A 142 13.58 12.03 15.55
C GLN A 142 12.57 10.92 15.78
N LEU A 143 12.66 9.85 15.00
CA LEU A 143 11.72 8.73 15.02
C LEU A 143 12.28 7.55 15.82
N GLY A 144 11.57 7.07 16.85
CA GLY A 144 11.94 5.87 17.60
C GLY A 144 13.22 6.00 18.43
N GLY A 145 13.59 7.22 18.82
CA GLY A 145 14.88 7.51 19.44
C GLY A 145 16.04 7.47 18.44
N LEU A 146 17.29 7.51 18.89
CA LEU A 146 18.48 7.42 18.04
C LEU A 146 18.71 6.02 17.45
N THR A 147 17.65 5.22 17.30
CA THR A 147 17.73 3.82 16.87
C THR A 147 17.33 3.68 15.41
N ALA A 148 18.14 2.95 14.64
CA ALA A 148 17.76 2.58 13.29
C ALA A 148 16.56 1.61 13.33
N MET A 149 15.63 1.80 12.41
CA MET A 149 14.46 0.94 12.26
C MET A 149 14.12 0.75 10.79
N GLY A 150 13.43 -0.35 10.48
CA GLY A 150 12.99 -0.66 9.15
C GLY A 150 11.57 -1.22 9.11
N PHE A 151 10.93 -1.10 7.96
CA PHE A 151 9.69 -1.77 7.63
C PHE A 151 9.89 -2.59 6.37
N ALA A 152 9.37 -3.81 6.35
CA ALA A 152 9.22 -4.63 5.15
C ALA A 152 7.74 -4.63 4.76
N ILE A 153 7.44 -4.23 3.52
CA ILE A 153 6.10 -4.21 2.96
C ILE A 153 6.09 -5.25 1.83
N ALA A 154 5.25 -6.27 1.98
CA ALA A 154 5.20 -7.41 1.09
C ALA A 154 3.75 -7.79 0.72
N PRO A 155 3.50 -8.36 -0.47
CA PRO A 155 2.20 -8.91 -0.79
C PRO A 155 1.92 -10.19 0.01
N SER A 156 0.67 -10.41 0.43
CA SER A 156 0.20 -11.66 1.04
C SER A 156 -0.47 -12.55 -0.01
N PRO A 157 -0.15 -13.85 -0.10
CA PRO A 157 0.66 -14.64 0.83
C PRO A 157 2.15 -14.74 0.49
N ALA A 158 2.61 -14.15 -0.62
CA ALA A 158 3.98 -14.35 -1.12
C ALA A 158 5.07 -13.92 -0.13
N GLY A 159 4.82 -12.91 0.70
CA GLY A 159 5.76 -12.45 1.72
C GLY A 159 7.00 -11.78 1.14
N ILE A 160 8.03 -11.64 1.98
CA ILE A 160 9.25 -10.87 1.69
C ILE A 160 10.10 -11.41 0.54
N THR A 161 9.81 -12.63 0.07
CA THR A 161 10.50 -13.26 -1.07
C THR A 161 9.96 -12.77 -2.42
N SER A 162 8.83 -12.05 -2.44
CA SER A 162 8.28 -11.48 -3.66
C SER A 162 9.14 -10.33 -4.18
N ALA A 163 9.38 -10.29 -5.50
CA ALA A 163 10.03 -9.18 -6.19
C ALA A 163 9.27 -7.85 -6.08
N ALA A 164 7.99 -7.88 -5.69
CA ALA A 164 7.21 -6.68 -5.42
C ALA A 164 7.50 -6.07 -4.04
N THR A 165 8.23 -6.78 -3.17
CA THR A 165 8.52 -6.35 -1.81
C THR A 165 9.39 -5.09 -1.81
N GLN A 166 9.04 -4.15 -0.93
CA GLN A 166 9.78 -2.93 -0.71
C GLN A 166 10.01 -2.71 0.79
N GLY A 167 11.11 -2.06 1.12
CA GLY A 167 11.47 -1.72 2.48
C GLY A 167 11.52 -0.21 2.69
N ILE A 168 11.25 0.24 3.90
CA ILE A 168 11.55 1.61 4.34
C ILE A 168 12.58 1.52 5.44
N CYS A 169 13.72 2.16 5.26
CA CYS A 169 14.80 2.21 6.24
C CYS A 169 14.92 3.61 6.83
N VAL A 170 14.96 3.68 8.14
CA VAL A 170 15.19 4.89 8.92
C VAL A 170 16.52 4.74 9.65
N SER A 171 17.50 5.57 9.30
CA SER A 171 18.78 5.61 10.01
C SER A 171 18.63 6.24 11.40
N SER A 172 19.60 6.03 12.31
CA SER A 172 19.67 6.73 13.60
C SER A 172 19.60 8.27 13.48
N GLY A 173 20.11 8.85 12.39
CA GLY A 173 20.02 10.28 12.07
C GLY A 173 18.67 10.74 11.47
N GLY A 174 17.64 9.89 11.46
CA GLY A 174 16.29 10.24 10.97
C GLY A 174 16.14 10.32 9.45
N ARG A 175 17.14 9.93 8.66
CA ARG A 175 17.01 9.81 7.20
C ARG A 175 16.13 8.60 6.84
N ILE A 176 15.06 8.87 6.11
CA ILE A 176 14.12 7.86 5.61
C ILE A 176 14.46 7.56 4.13
N ARG A 177 14.66 6.29 3.78
CA ARG A 177 14.88 5.83 2.41
C ARG A 177 14.01 4.63 2.09
N VAL A 178 13.57 4.53 0.84
CA VAL A 178 12.90 3.33 0.31
C VAL A 178 13.96 2.43 -0.32
N VAL A 179 13.84 1.13 -0.12
CA VAL A 179 14.71 0.09 -0.70
C VAL A 179 13.88 -0.98 -1.40
N GLY A 180 14.45 -1.63 -2.40
CA GLY A 180 13.86 -2.84 -2.99
C GLY A 180 14.03 -4.06 -2.07
N GLN A 181 13.56 -5.22 -2.53
CA GLN A 181 13.64 -6.49 -1.82
C GLN A 181 15.04 -6.83 -1.30
N GLU A 182 16.09 -6.61 -2.11
CA GLU A 182 17.49 -6.90 -1.77
C GLU A 182 18.03 -6.06 -0.61
N GLY A 183 17.40 -4.93 -0.29
CA GLY A 183 17.79 -4.04 0.80
C GLY A 183 17.13 -4.35 2.14
N ILE A 184 16.41 -5.47 2.25
CA ILE A 184 15.66 -5.89 3.44
C ILE A 184 16.33 -7.13 4.05
N PRO A 185 16.53 -7.19 5.38
CA PRO A 185 16.21 -6.17 6.37
C PRO A 185 17.13 -4.95 6.25
N CYS A 186 16.64 -3.80 6.69
CA CYS A 186 17.43 -2.57 6.76
C CYS A 186 18.64 -2.77 7.67
N ALA A 187 19.84 -2.83 7.08
CA ALA A 187 21.12 -2.72 7.77
C ALA A 187 21.43 -1.26 8.14
#